data_AF-A0A2S6A4C9-F1
#
_entry.id   AF-A0A2S6A4C9-F1
#
_cell.length_a   1.000
_cell.length_b   1.000
_cell.length_c   1.000
_cell.angle_alpha   90.00
_cell.angle_beta   90.00
_cell.angle_gamma   90.00
#
_symmetry.space_group_name_H-M   'P 1'
#
loop_
_entity.id
_entity.type
_entity.pdbx_description
1 polymer ?
#
loop_
_entity_poly.entity_id
_entity_poly.type
_entity_poly.pdbx_seq_one_letter_code
_entity_poly.pdbx_strand_id
1 'polypeptide(L)'
;EGARPQRLLWASTSTKNPDAPDTLYVNALAAPFTINTMPEATLHAFADHGRVDALMPTDGGDATQTLGAYSGVGIDHHALAARLQRAGTESFDASWKNLLASIAAKHDKLTATGTRSTDT
;
A
#
# COMPACT_ATOMS: atom_id res chain seq x y z
N GLU A 1 -20.09 23.64 -13.95
CA GLU A 1 -19.25 22.58 -14.57
C GLU A 1 -17.80 22.76 -14.16
N GLY A 2 -17.00 21.68 -14.08
CA GLY A 2 -15.56 21.78 -13.77
C GLY A 2 -15.06 20.98 -12.55
N ALA A 3 -15.92 20.25 -11.83
CA ALA A 3 -15.48 19.35 -10.77
C ALA A 3 -14.70 18.17 -11.36
N ARG A 4 -13.53 17.86 -10.80
CA ARG A 4 -12.74 16.68 -11.18
C ARG A 4 -13.18 15.48 -10.32
N PRO A 5 -13.43 14.30 -10.91
CA PRO A 5 -13.77 13.12 -10.13
C PRO A 5 -12.59 12.69 -9.26
N GLN A 6 -12.89 12.17 -8.07
CA GLN A 6 -11.89 11.45 -7.28
C GLN A 6 -11.52 10.17 -8.02
N ARG A 7 -10.23 9.98 -8.26
CA ARG A 7 -9.69 8.77 -8.90
C ARG A 7 -9.45 7.70 -7.85
N LEU A 8 -9.79 6.46 -8.18
CA LEU A 8 -9.41 5.31 -7.37
C LEU A 8 -7.89 5.15 -7.40
N LEU A 9 -7.28 4.93 -6.24
CA LEU A 9 -5.85 4.71 -6.09
C LEU A 9 -5.59 3.32 -5.50
N TRP A 10 -4.86 2.49 -6.24
CA TRP A 10 -4.37 1.20 -5.78
C TRP A 10 -3.08 1.39 -5.00
N ALA A 11 -3.06 0.92 -3.76
CA ALA A 11 -1.89 0.94 -2.88
C ALA A 11 -1.53 -0.47 -2.43
N SER A 12 -0.32 -0.64 -1.88
CA SER A 12 0.20 -1.95 -1.46
C SER A 12 0.24 -2.99 -2.60
N THR A 13 0.63 -2.57 -3.80
CA THR A 13 0.61 -3.36 -5.04
C THR A 13 1.92 -4.12 -5.32
N SER A 14 2.78 -4.29 -4.32
CA SER A 14 3.87 -5.26 -4.43
C SER A 14 3.37 -6.67 -4.14
N THR A 15 3.66 -7.61 -5.03
CA THR A 15 3.41 -9.03 -4.81
C THR A 15 4.15 -9.51 -3.57
N LYS A 16 3.45 -10.22 -2.69
CA LYS A 16 4.00 -10.74 -1.41
C LYS A 16 4.27 -12.24 -1.44
N ASN A 17 3.64 -12.96 -2.36
CA ASN A 17 3.88 -14.39 -2.58
C ASN A 17 5.01 -14.55 -3.62
N PRO A 18 6.14 -15.18 -3.29
CA PRO A 18 7.24 -15.38 -4.24
C PRO A 18 6.86 -16.27 -5.44
N ASP A 19 5.81 -17.10 -5.32
CA ASP A 19 5.34 -17.96 -6.41
C ASP A 19 4.43 -17.22 -7.40
N ALA A 20 4.07 -15.97 -7.11
CA ALA A 20 3.28 -15.13 -7.99
C ALA A 20 4.17 -14.11 -8.73
N PRO A 21 3.79 -13.68 -9.95
CA PRO A 21 4.52 -12.64 -10.66
C PRO A 21 4.68 -11.37 -9.82
N ASP A 22 5.87 -10.79 -9.78
CA ASP A 22 6.17 -9.53 -9.07
C ASP A 22 5.43 -8.31 -9.68
N THR A 23 4.92 -8.44 -10.90
CA THR A 23 4.05 -7.46 -11.58
C THR A 23 2.54 -7.73 -11.44
N LEU A 24 2.11 -8.78 -10.71
CA LEU A 24 0.73 -9.28 -10.66
C LEU A 24 -0.32 -8.17 -10.54
N TYR A 25 -0.21 -7.33 -9.50
CA TYR A 25 -1.23 -6.32 -9.21
C TYR A 25 -1.24 -5.18 -10.24
N VAL A 26 -0.08 -4.82 -10.79
CA VAL A 26 0.00 -3.73 -11.78
C VAL A 26 -0.63 -4.19 -13.10
N ASN A 27 -0.35 -5.43 -13.52
CA ASN A 27 -0.95 -6.02 -14.71
C ASN A 27 -2.47 -6.16 -14.58
N ALA A 28 -2.96 -6.66 -13.43
CA ALA A 28 -4.37 -6.99 -13.25
C ALA A 28 -5.29 -5.78 -12.99
N LEU A 29 -4.77 -4.69 -12.42
CA LEU A 29 -5.57 -3.54 -11.94
C LEU A 29 -5.53 -2.32 -12.88
N ALA A 30 -4.95 -2.47 -14.07
CA ALA A 30 -4.92 -1.41 -15.07
C ALA A 30 -6.35 -1.05 -15.51
N ALA A 31 -6.80 0.16 -15.21
CA ALA A 31 -8.14 0.65 -15.57
C ALA A 31 -8.15 2.16 -15.87
N PRO A 32 -9.08 2.63 -16.73
CA PRO A 32 -9.27 4.06 -16.97
C PRO A 32 -9.50 4.84 -15.67
N PHE A 33 -8.94 6.05 -15.60
CA PHE A 33 -9.13 6.98 -14.48
C PHE A 33 -8.72 6.45 -13.09
N THR A 34 -7.81 5.47 -13.04
CA THR A 34 -7.21 4.97 -11.80
C THR A 34 -5.76 5.44 -11.65
N ILE A 35 -5.23 5.31 -10.43
CA ILE A 35 -3.83 5.55 -10.07
C ILE A 35 -3.32 4.27 -9.40
N ASN A 36 -2.07 3.89 -9.63
CA ASN A 36 -1.40 2.86 -8.84
C ASN A 36 -0.15 3.48 -8.20
N THR A 37 -0.05 3.45 -6.88
CA THR A 37 1.16 3.87 -6.16
C THR A 37 2.05 2.66 -5.94
N MET A 38 3.15 2.62 -6.69
CA MET A 38 4.05 1.46 -6.72
C MET A 38 5.29 1.73 -5.87
N PRO A 39 5.72 0.78 -5.04
CA PRO A 39 7.06 0.79 -4.50
C PRO A 39 8.09 0.71 -5.63
N GLU A 40 9.28 1.28 -5.42
CA GLU A 40 10.32 1.39 -6.44
C GLU A 40 10.67 0.05 -7.10
N ALA A 41 10.80 -1.03 -6.32
CA ALA A 41 11.08 -2.36 -6.85
C ALA A 41 9.98 -2.86 -7.81
N THR A 42 8.71 -2.62 -7.47
CA THR A 42 7.56 -2.98 -8.33
C THR A 42 7.52 -2.13 -9.59
N LEU A 43 7.88 -0.85 -9.50
CA LEU A 43 8.01 0.03 -10.66
C LEU A 43 9.10 -0.46 -11.62
N HIS A 44 10.28 -0.82 -11.10
CA HIS A 44 11.38 -1.35 -11.92
C HIS A 44 11.05 -2.70 -12.54
N ALA A 45 10.45 -3.63 -11.78
CA ALA A 45 10.00 -4.92 -12.32
C ALA A 45 8.99 -4.73 -13.46
N PHE A 46 8.01 -3.85 -13.27
CA PHE A 46 7.05 -3.54 -14.32
C PHE A 46 7.68 -2.83 -15.53
N ALA A 47 8.69 -1.97 -15.32
CA ALA A 47 9.42 -1.34 -16.42
C ALA A 47 10.27 -2.33 -17.23
N ASP A 48 10.82 -3.35 -16.58
CA ASP A 48 11.65 -4.38 -17.21
C ASP A 48 10.79 -5.38 -18.02
N HIS A 49 9.74 -5.92 -17.41
CA HIS A 49 8.97 -7.02 -18.01
C HIS A 49 7.45 -6.97 -17.75
N GLY A 50 6.93 -5.83 -17.27
CA GLY A 50 5.50 -5.62 -17.08
C GLY A 50 4.73 -5.52 -18.40
N ARG A 51 3.44 -5.89 -18.36
CA ARG A 51 2.55 -5.86 -19.54
C ARG A 51 1.15 -5.46 -19.12
N VAL A 52 0.47 -4.70 -19.99
CA VAL A 52 -0.97 -4.40 -19.87
C VAL A 52 -1.67 -5.08 -21.04
N ASP A 53 -2.07 -6.33 -20.86
CA ASP A 53 -2.68 -7.13 -21.94
C ASP A 53 -4.18 -6.83 -22.08
N ALA A 54 -4.89 -6.59 -20.98
CA ALA A 54 -6.29 -6.18 -20.96
C ALA A 54 -6.54 -5.20 -19.81
N LEU A 55 -7.51 -4.30 -20.00
CA LEU A 55 -7.96 -3.41 -18.93
C LEU A 55 -8.99 -4.12 -18.06
N MET A 56 -8.95 -3.84 -16.75
CA MET A 56 -9.96 -4.31 -15.81
C MET A 56 -11.34 -3.81 -16.24
N PRO A 57 -12.37 -4.70 -16.30
CA PRO A 57 -13.72 -4.31 -16.67
C PRO A 57 -14.28 -3.24 -15.73
N THR A 58 -14.91 -2.21 -16.29
CA THR A 58 -15.46 -1.08 -15.51
C THR A 58 -16.70 -1.47 -14.70
N ASP A 59 -17.36 -2.57 -15.04
CA ASP A 59 -18.48 -3.16 -14.30
C ASP A 59 -18.03 -4.14 -13.20
N GLY A 60 -16.71 -4.32 -13.02
CA GLY A 60 -16.14 -5.20 -12.02
C GLY A 60 -15.99 -6.66 -12.46
N GLY A 61 -16.37 -7.02 -13.69
CA GLY A 61 -16.18 -8.37 -14.23
C GLY A 61 -16.81 -9.46 -13.34
N ASP A 62 -16.00 -10.45 -12.95
CA ASP A 62 -16.43 -11.57 -12.11
C ASP A 62 -16.27 -11.32 -10.60
N ALA A 63 -15.90 -10.11 -10.17
CA ALA A 63 -15.56 -9.81 -8.78
C ALA A 63 -16.67 -10.20 -7.79
N THR A 64 -17.93 -9.94 -8.12
CA THR A 64 -19.09 -10.31 -7.30
C THR A 64 -19.23 -11.82 -7.14
N GLN A 65 -19.03 -12.58 -8.21
CA GLN A 65 -19.08 -14.05 -8.17
C GLN A 65 -17.94 -14.60 -7.32
N THR A 66 -16.72 -14.07 -7.51
CA THR A 66 -15.53 -14.45 -6.75
C THR A 66 -15.72 -14.20 -5.25
N LEU A 67 -16.19 -13.01 -4.87
CA LEU A 67 -16.52 -12.70 -3.46
C LEU A 67 -17.64 -13.59 -2.92
N GLY A 68 -18.64 -13.92 -3.74
CA GLY A 68 -19.73 -14.84 -3.38
C GLY A 68 -19.25 -16.26 -3.09
N ALA A 69 -18.27 -16.77 -3.85
CA ALA A 69 -17.68 -18.09 -3.62
C ALA A 69 -16.96 -18.17 -2.26
N TYR A 70 -16.25 -17.11 -1.86
CA TYR A 70 -15.64 -17.02 -0.54
C TYR A 70 -16.68 -17.00 0.58
N SER A 71 -17.75 -16.20 0.41
CA SER A 71 -18.86 -16.20 1.36
C SER A 71 -19.52 -17.59 1.49
N GLY A 72 -19.64 -18.34 0.38
CA GLY A 72 -20.20 -19.69 0.35
C GLY A 72 -19.42 -20.72 1.17
N VAL A 73 -18.12 -20.50 1.40
CA VAL A 73 -17.27 -21.34 2.28
C VAL A 73 -17.09 -20.74 3.68
N GLY A 74 -17.88 -19.72 4.03
CA GLY A 74 -17.90 -19.11 5.37
C GLY A 74 -16.89 -17.98 5.58
N ILE A 75 -16.28 -17.43 4.52
CA ILE A 75 -15.39 -16.27 4.63
C ILE A 75 -16.21 -14.99 4.55
N ASP A 76 -16.32 -14.29 5.67
CA ASP A 76 -16.88 -12.95 5.73
C ASP A 76 -15.84 -11.89 5.32
N HIS A 77 -15.90 -11.48 4.06
CA HIS A 77 -15.00 -10.47 3.50
C HIS A 77 -15.27 -9.05 4.04
N HIS A 78 -16.47 -8.75 4.57
CA HIS A 78 -16.74 -7.47 5.23
C HIS A 78 -16.07 -7.41 6.60
N ALA A 79 -16.18 -8.46 7.40
CA ALA A 79 -15.48 -8.57 8.68
C ALA A 79 -13.95 -8.56 8.47
N LEU A 80 -13.47 -9.22 7.42
CA LEU A 80 -12.06 -9.19 7.02
C LEU A 80 -11.60 -7.77 6.68
N ALA A 81 -12.35 -7.04 5.85
CA ALA A 81 -12.04 -5.66 5.48
C ALA A 81 -11.98 -4.74 6.72
N ALA A 82 -12.96 -4.86 7.63
CA ALA A 82 -12.98 -4.08 8.87
C ALA A 82 -11.77 -4.38 9.77
N ARG A 83 -11.34 -5.65 9.83
CA ARG A 83 -10.15 -6.05 10.57
C ARG A 83 -8.87 -5.50 9.94
N LEU A 84 -8.74 -5.57 8.61
CA LEU A 84 -7.60 -5.00 7.88
C LEU A 84 -7.49 -3.49 8.07
N GLN A 85 -8.62 -2.77 8.06
CA GLN A 85 -8.64 -1.34 8.31
C GLN A 85 -8.12 -0.98 9.72
N ARG A 86 -8.55 -1.71 10.76
CA ARG A 86 -8.06 -1.49 12.14
C ARG A 86 -6.57 -1.79 12.27
N ALA A 87 -6.13 -2.95 11.77
CA ALA A 87 -4.72 -3.33 11.79
C ALA A 87 -3.83 -2.32 11.02
N GLY A 88 -4.35 -1.78 9.91
CA GLY A 88 -3.70 -0.68 9.18
C GLY A 88 -3.51 0.55 10.05
N THR A 89 -4.56 1.04 10.70
CA THR A 89 -4.48 2.20 11.62
C THR A 89 -3.48 1.97 12.75
N GLU A 90 -3.50 0.79 13.37
CA GLU A 90 -2.57 0.41 14.44
C GLU A 90 -1.11 0.41 13.94
N SER A 91 -0.85 -0.14 12.75
CA SER A 91 0.48 -0.14 12.14
C SER A 91 0.99 1.26 11.84
N PHE A 92 0.11 2.17 11.40
CA PHE A 92 0.48 3.57 11.14
C PHE A 92 0.78 4.32 12.44
N ASP A 93 -0.03 4.14 13.49
CA ASP A 93 0.22 4.73 14.80
C ASP A 93 1.57 4.25 15.40
N ALA A 94 1.84 2.94 15.31
CA ALA A 94 3.13 2.39 15.72
C ALA A 94 4.30 2.99 14.94
N SER A 95 4.17 3.09 13.61
CA SER A 95 5.20 3.68 12.74
C SER A 95 5.45 5.16 13.08
N TRP A 96 4.39 5.91 13.39
CA TRP A 96 4.48 7.31 13.79
C TRP A 96 5.19 7.49 15.14
N LYS A 97 4.84 6.67 16.14
CA LYS A 97 5.52 6.67 17.44
C LYS A 97 7.01 6.34 17.30
N ASN A 98 7.35 5.36 16.46
CA ASN A 98 8.74 5.02 16.17
C ASN A 98 9.52 6.16 15.51
N LEU A 99 8.88 6.90 14.59
CA LEU A 99 9.47 8.10 13.99
C LEU A 99 9.76 9.17 15.05
N LEU A 100 8.80 9.48 15.92
CA LEU A 100 8.99 10.47 16.98
C LEU A 100 10.09 10.06 17.96
N ALA A 101 10.13 8.80 18.37
CA ALA A 101 11.19 8.26 19.23
C ALA A 101 12.58 8.38 18.58
N SER A 102 12.67 8.13 17.27
CA SER A 102 13.92 8.26 16.52
C SER A 102 14.41 9.71 16.48
N ILE A 103 13.50 10.68 16.32
CA ILE A 103 13.81 12.11 16.35
C ILE A 103 14.29 12.52 17.75
N ALA A 104 13.58 12.12 18.81
CA ALA A 104 13.97 12.41 20.19
C ALA A 104 15.36 11.85 20.53
N ALA A 105 15.61 10.59 20.17
CA ALA A 105 16.93 9.97 20.39
C ALA A 105 18.06 10.68 19.64
N LYS A 106 17.78 11.23 18.45
CA LYS A 106 18.78 12.03 17.70
C LYS A 106 19.00 13.39 18.34
N HIS A 107 17.94 14.06 18.79
CA HIS A 107 18.01 15.32 19.53
C HIS A 107 18.90 15.17 20.76
N ASP A 108 18.65 14.18 21.61
CA ASP A 108 19.38 13.99 22.87
C ASP A 108 20.86 13.70 22.65
N LYS A 109 21.19 12.95 21.59
CA LYS A 109 22.60 12.72 21.19
C LYS A 109 23.31 14.02 20.81
N LEU A 110 22.63 14.90 20.07
CA LEU A 110 23.21 16.16 19.62
C LEU A 110 23.39 17.15 20.77
N THR A 111 22.41 17.26 21.67
CA THR A 111 22.51 18.15 22.84
C THR A 111 23.61 17.69 23.81
N ALA A 112 23.71 16.39 24.09
CA ALA A 112 24.77 15.83 24.93
C ALA A 112 26.18 16.03 24.35
N THR A 113 26.31 16.08 23.02
CA THR A 113 27.59 16.34 22.34
C THR A 113 27.95 17.83 22.38
N GLY A 114 26.95 18.72 22.24
CA GLY A 114 27.14 20.18 22.31
C GLY A 114 27.56 20.69 23.69
N THR A 115 27.07 20.09 24.78
CA THR A 115 27.46 20.48 26.15
C THR A 115 28.90 20.11 26.49
N ARG A 116 29.54 19.23 25.71
CA ARG A 116 30.91 18.74 25.96
C ARG A 116 32.00 19.60 25.32
N SER A 117 31.65 20.63 24.54
CA SER A 117 32.60 21.43 23.75
C SER A 117 32.82 22.86 24.28
N THR A 118 32.20 23.25 25.39
CA THR A 118 32.29 24.61 25.96
C THR A 118 33.11 24.72 27.24
N ASP A 119 33.89 23.68 27.58
CA ASP A 119 34.79 23.67 28.75
C ASP A 119 36.26 23.65 28.28
N THR A 120 36.72 24.78 27.75
CA THR A 120 38.13 25.23 27.64
C THR A 120 38.14 26.74 27.45
#